data_AF-A0A8T0X4G9-F1
#
_entry.id   AF-A0A8T0X4G9-F1
#
_cell.length_a   1.000
_cell.length_b   1.000
_cell.length_c   1.000
_cell.angle_alpha   90.00
_cell.angle_beta   90.00
_cell.angle_gamma   90.00
#
_symmetry.space_group_name_H-M   'P 1'
#
loop_
_entity.id
_entity.type
_entity.pdbx_description
1 polymer ?
#
loop_
_entity_poly.entity_id
_entity_poly.type
_entity_poly.pdbx_seq_one_letter_code
_entity_poly.pdbx_strand_id
1 'polypeptide(L)'
;MLVCLPSEKVIPGFLQSFNELYPSVNLNVVLVLNDLNAMENCSIFGETSLESRAQELFCCMYTWGNFLKETAFVLELKPYCKDNCDHKGRICTIRNLAVFSAVAFGEKVCALASDLRKCSDALLSSLFGTQLSDNDIENVNRLNKELSCFEKLLLKASMTSSRVHTAFGFVSVGNLVSEVSESSNTESLIASRVKCLQLIDILINSIVLPQPEDRDGLEEFCIAHSRIIISTPSSSSRLLGLKSYSVDILVVDDAAQIRESDLIPLSLTPRHVVLLGDHFQLQPTVKSEVCREAGYVCSLFERLLLMSSENKMLTKQYLMNPEISKFVCDHFYNGTVEDAWTSESDYNKEVPAYGFCDIMAVEEVRSKGNVFVENDAIIFLLHFLCKGLRNIDRKLRVCVVCLCNNRVDAIKNIMSDEYRRHEN
;
A
#
# COMPACT_ATOMS: atom_id res chain seq x y z
N MET A 1 -16.54 -0.15 6.56
CA MET A 1 -17.02 -0.49 5.19
C MET A 1 -16.22 -1.68 4.68
N LEU A 2 -16.89 -2.65 4.05
CA LEU A 2 -16.25 -3.79 3.40
C LEU A 2 -16.39 -3.65 1.88
N VAL A 3 -15.28 -3.70 1.16
CA VAL A 3 -15.20 -3.71 -0.30
C VAL A 3 -14.76 -5.11 -0.74
N CYS A 4 -15.63 -5.78 -1.47
CA CYS A 4 -15.42 -7.12 -1.98
C CYS A 4 -15.07 -7.06 -3.47
N LEU A 5 -13.90 -7.59 -3.84
CA LEU A 5 -13.40 -7.65 -5.22
C LEU A 5 -13.44 -9.10 -5.72
N PRO A 6 -13.68 -9.38 -7.02
CA PRO A 6 -13.95 -10.73 -7.51
C PRO A 6 -12.74 -11.68 -7.38
N SER A 7 -11.53 -11.13 -7.41
CA SER A 7 -10.28 -11.90 -7.38
C SER A 7 -9.15 -11.09 -6.76
N GLU A 8 -8.20 -11.79 -6.14
CA GLU A 8 -6.99 -11.19 -5.56
C GLU A 8 -6.17 -10.41 -6.59
N LYS A 9 -6.18 -10.86 -7.86
CA LYS A 9 -5.44 -10.24 -8.97
C LYS A 9 -5.85 -8.80 -9.28
N VAL A 10 -7.08 -8.41 -8.91
CA VAL A 10 -7.62 -7.08 -9.18
C VAL A 10 -7.27 -6.10 -8.06
N ILE A 11 -6.97 -6.60 -6.85
CA ILE A 11 -6.69 -5.78 -5.66
C ILE A 11 -5.59 -4.74 -5.91
N PRO A 12 -4.42 -5.07 -6.50
CA PRO A 12 -3.35 -4.08 -6.67
C PRO A 12 -3.75 -2.94 -7.60
N GLY A 13 -4.45 -3.25 -8.70
CA GLY A 13 -4.96 -2.25 -9.64
C GLY A 13 -6.02 -1.35 -8.98
N PHE A 14 -6.92 -1.95 -8.20
CA PHE A 14 -7.91 -1.21 -7.42
C PHE A 14 -7.25 -0.24 -6.44
N LEU A 15 -6.26 -0.70 -5.66
CA LEU A 15 -5.53 0.13 -4.70
C LEU A 15 -4.78 1.27 -5.38
N GLN A 16 -4.16 1.00 -6.53
CA GLN A 16 -3.49 2.02 -7.32
C GLN A 16 -4.47 3.11 -7.78
N SER A 17 -5.57 2.71 -8.42
CA SER A 17 -6.59 3.67 -8.86
C SER A 17 -7.23 4.43 -7.69
N PHE A 18 -7.46 3.76 -6.57
CA PHE A 18 -7.97 4.39 -5.36
C PHE A 18 -7.02 5.47 -4.84
N ASN A 19 -5.71 5.19 -4.78
CA ASN A 19 -4.70 6.15 -4.35
C ASN A 19 -4.54 7.32 -5.34
N GLU A 20 -4.62 7.06 -6.65
CA GLU A 20 -4.54 8.10 -7.69
C GLU A 20 -5.75 9.05 -7.66
N LEU A 21 -6.96 8.52 -7.43
CA LEU A 21 -8.19 9.31 -7.36
C LEU A 21 -8.32 10.06 -6.02
N TYR A 22 -7.81 9.48 -4.94
CA TYR A 22 -7.93 10.03 -3.60
C TYR A 22 -6.57 10.13 -2.88
N PRO A 23 -5.63 10.96 -3.40
CA PRO A 23 -4.27 11.06 -2.85
C PRO A 23 -4.22 11.66 -1.44
N SER A 24 -5.33 12.24 -0.98
CA SER A 24 -5.49 12.77 0.39
C SER A 24 -5.95 11.71 1.39
N VAL A 25 -6.43 10.54 0.93
CA VAL A 25 -6.85 9.45 1.81
C VAL A 25 -5.60 8.73 2.30
N ASN A 26 -5.40 8.71 3.62
CA ASN A 26 -4.35 7.93 4.24
C ASN A 26 -4.65 6.43 4.07
N LEU A 27 -3.82 5.72 3.29
CA LEU A 27 -3.98 4.27 3.06
C LEU A 27 -3.91 3.43 4.34
N ASN A 28 -3.42 3.97 5.45
CA ASN A 28 -3.45 3.31 6.76
C ASN A 28 -4.89 3.08 7.25
N VAL A 29 -5.90 3.74 6.69
CA VAL A 29 -7.32 3.43 7.01
C VAL A 29 -7.87 2.23 6.24
N VAL A 30 -7.11 1.75 5.25
CA VAL A 30 -7.42 0.60 4.40
C VAL A 30 -6.69 -0.64 4.91
N LEU A 31 -7.40 -1.75 4.97
CA LEU A 31 -6.86 -3.06 5.34
C LEU A 31 -7.23 -4.08 4.27
N VAL A 32 -6.26 -4.83 3.77
CA VAL A 32 -6.48 -5.91 2.81
C VAL A 32 -6.41 -7.25 3.54
N LEU A 33 -7.48 -8.05 3.47
CA LEU A 33 -7.52 -9.37 4.13
C LEU A 33 -6.78 -10.47 3.35
N ASN A 34 -6.61 -10.28 2.05
CA ASN A 34 -5.86 -11.19 1.20
C ASN A 34 -4.36 -11.05 1.45
N ASP A 35 -3.64 -12.17 1.41
CA ASP A 35 -2.18 -12.13 1.40
C ASP A 35 -1.67 -11.62 0.04
N LEU A 36 -1.10 -10.41 0.05
CA LEU A 36 -0.57 -9.76 -1.15
C LEU A 36 0.90 -10.10 -1.40
N ASN A 37 1.60 -10.73 -0.43
CA ASN A 37 3.03 -10.98 -0.52
C ASN A 37 3.39 -12.05 -1.56
N ALA A 38 2.41 -12.85 -2.00
CA ALA A 38 2.56 -13.85 -3.05
C ALA A 38 2.51 -13.26 -4.48
N MET A 39 2.24 -11.96 -4.65
CA MET A 39 2.02 -11.35 -5.97
C MET A 39 3.19 -10.46 -6.43
N GLU A 40 3.68 -10.72 -7.63
CA GLU A 40 4.67 -9.87 -8.31
C GLU A 40 4.10 -8.44 -8.48
N ASN A 41 4.89 -7.43 -8.10
CA ASN A 41 4.58 -5.98 -8.12
C ASN A 41 3.82 -5.38 -6.92
N CYS A 42 3.56 -6.14 -5.85
CA CYS A 42 2.79 -5.62 -4.70
C CYS A 42 3.61 -4.90 -3.61
N SER A 43 4.90 -4.64 -3.83
CA SER A 43 5.78 -4.01 -2.83
C SER A 43 5.30 -2.63 -2.36
N ILE A 44 4.53 -1.91 -3.19
CA ILE A 44 3.99 -0.57 -2.87
C ILE A 44 2.84 -0.63 -1.86
N PHE A 45 2.10 -1.75 -1.80
CA PHE A 45 0.92 -1.90 -0.94
C PHE A 45 1.05 -3.02 0.10
N GLY A 46 2.22 -3.66 0.21
CA GLY A 46 2.45 -4.76 1.16
C GLY A 46 2.10 -4.38 2.61
N GLU A 47 2.31 -3.11 2.97
CA GLU A 47 1.99 -2.52 4.29
C GLU A 47 0.47 -2.48 4.59
N THR A 48 -0.38 -2.52 3.55
CA THR A 48 -1.85 -2.52 3.73
C THR A 48 -2.44 -3.89 4.02
N SER A 49 -1.66 -4.97 3.86
CA SER A 49 -2.12 -6.32 4.15
C SER A 49 -2.24 -6.57 5.66
N LEU A 50 -3.21 -7.39 6.04
CA LEU A 50 -3.46 -7.74 7.44
C LEU A 50 -2.23 -8.35 8.12
N GLU A 51 -1.50 -9.22 7.43
CA GLU A 51 -0.32 -9.87 7.98
C GLU A 51 0.82 -8.89 8.24
N SER A 52 1.14 -8.04 7.26
CA SER A 52 2.17 -7.02 7.42
C SER A 52 1.82 -6.06 8.56
N ARG A 53 0.55 -5.66 8.65
CA ARG A 53 0.08 -4.70 9.66
C ARG A 53 0.08 -5.30 11.06
N ALA A 54 -0.35 -6.55 11.20
CA ALA A 54 -0.26 -7.28 12.47
C ALA A 54 1.21 -7.48 12.90
N GLN A 55 2.09 -7.81 11.96
CA GLN A 55 3.52 -8.00 12.21
C GLN A 55 4.21 -6.69 12.61
N GLU A 56 3.91 -5.58 11.91
CA GLU A 56 4.44 -4.26 12.21
C GLU A 56 3.97 -3.78 13.59
N LEU A 57 2.67 -3.94 13.89
CA LEU A 57 2.11 -3.62 15.19
C LEU A 57 2.78 -4.45 16.30
N PHE A 58 2.95 -5.76 16.10
CA PHE A 58 3.70 -6.62 17.03
C PHE A 58 5.10 -6.06 17.27
N CYS A 59 5.89 -5.82 16.21
CA CYS A 59 7.24 -5.25 16.34
C CYS A 59 7.24 -3.93 17.12
N CYS A 60 6.31 -3.02 16.82
CA CYS A 60 6.19 -1.73 17.52
C CYS A 60 5.87 -1.91 18.99
N MET A 61 4.99 -2.85 19.33
CA MET A 61 4.58 -3.05 20.71
C MET A 61 5.72 -3.53 21.62
N TYR A 62 6.62 -4.37 21.10
CA TYR A 62 7.78 -4.86 21.84
C TYR A 62 8.95 -3.86 21.87
N THR A 63 9.04 -2.98 20.87
CA THR A 63 10.19 -2.08 20.71
C THR A 63 9.93 -0.68 21.25
N TRP A 64 8.68 -0.18 21.22
CA TRP A 64 8.31 1.19 21.62
C TRP A 64 8.87 1.59 22.99
N GLY A 65 8.53 0.84 24.03
CA GLY A 65 8.98 1.13 25.39
C GLY A 65 10.49 1.02 25.54
N ASN A 66 11.14 0.13 24.79
CA ASN A 66 12.60 -0.03 24.80
C ASN A 66 13.30 1.15 24.10
N PHE A 67 12.80 1.59 22.95
CA PHE A 67 13.34 2.76 22.24
C PHE A 67 13.20 4.03 23.06
N LEU A 68 12.05 4.24 23.72
CA LEU A 68 11.86 5.38 24.62
C LEU A 68 12.87 5.36 25.78
N LYS A 69 13.03 4.20 26.45
CA LYS A 69 13.99 4.04 27.55
C LYS A 69 15.44 4.19 27.10
N GLU A 70 15.83 3.62 25.97
CA GLU A 70 17.19 3.73 25.43
C GLU A 70 17.50 5.18 25.00
N THR A 71 16.54 5.85 24.37
CA THR A 71 16.65 7.26 24.01
C THR A 71 16.81 8.13 25.25
N ALA A 72 15.99 7.93 26.28
CA ALA A 72 16.15 8.62 27.57
C ALA A 72 17.52 8.34 28.20
N PHE A 73 17.95 7.07 28.24
CA PHE A 73 19.24 6.66 28.80
C PHE A 73 20.42 7.37 28.13
N VAL A 74 20.40 7.46 26.79
CA VAL A 74 21.44 8.18 26.03
C VAL A 74 21.35 9.69 26.26
N LEU A 75 20.16 10.30 26.22
CA LEU A 75 19.98 11.74 26.44
C LEU A 75 20.34 12.17 27.87
N GLU A 76 20.14 11.31 28.87
CA GLU A 76 20.60 11.49 30.25
C GLU A 76 22.11 11.28 30.41
N LEU A 77 22.80 10.85 29.35
CA LEU A 77 24.25 10.61 29.31
C LEU A 77 24.72 9.50 30.25
N LYS A 78 23.82 8.63 30.71
CA LYS A 78 24.12 7.48 31.55
C LYS A 78 25.20 6.54 30.97
N PRO A 79 25.31 6.29 29.65
CA PRO A 79 26.41 5.47 29.10
C PRO A 79 27.80 6.06 29.32
N TYR A 80 27.88 7.37 29.56
CA TYR A 80 29.11 8.16 29.56
C TYR A 80 29.44 8.76 30.94
N CYS A 81 28.51 8.67 31.88
CA CYS A 81 28.62 9.26 33.20
C CYS A 81 29.67 8.52 34.03
N LYS A 82 30.70 9.25 34.47
CA LYS A 82 31.69 8.78 35.45
C LYS A 82 31.20 8.94 36.90
N ASP A 83 30.08 9.61 37.13
CA ASP A 83 29.72 10.19 38.43
C ASP A 83 29.08 9.19 39.43
N ASN A 84 29.18 7.88 39.17
CA ASN A 84 28.99 6.83 40.19
C ASN A 84 30.28 6.03 40.48
N CYS A 85 31.45 6.45 39.98
CA CYS A 85 32.75 5.96 40.46
C CYS A 85 33.19 6.80 41.67
N ASP A 86 32.97 6.32 42.89
CA ASP A 86 33.41 7.00 44.14
C ASP A 86 34.94 6.93 44.37
N HIS A 87 35.74 6.91 43.31
CA HIS A 87 37.17 6.68 43.37
C HIS A 87 37.92 8.00 43.48
N LYS A 88 38.14 8.46 44.72
CA LYS A 88 39.15 9.47 45.06
C LYS A 88 40.57 8.97 44.74
N GLY A 89 40.93 8.91 43.45
CA GLY A 89 42.30 8.69 42.99
C GLY A 89 42.79 7.23 42.89
N ARG A 90 41.92 6.24 42.64
CA ARG A 90 42.33 4.90 42.18
C ARG A 90 41.52 4.42 40.98
N ILE A 91 42.15 3.62 40.13
CA ILE A 91 41.62 3.12 38.84
C ILE A 91 40.22 2.55 39.02
N CYS A 92 39.23 3.12 38.33
CA CYS A 92 37.84 2.67 38.40
C CYS A 92 37.71 1.30 37.74
N THR A 93 37.11 0.34 38.46
CA THR A 93 36.93 -1.06 38.04
C THR A 93 35.55 -1.35 37.44
N ILE A 94 34.70 -0.35 37.20
CA ILE A 94 33.48 -0.52 36.41
C ILE A 94 33.92 -0.89 34.98
N ARG A 95 33.80 -2.17 34.63
CA ARG A 95 34.13 -2.66 33.30
C ARG A 95 33.10 -2.10 32.31
N ASN A 96 33.60 -1.42 31.27
CA ASN A 96 32.91 -1.02 30.03
C ASN A 96 32.03 0.25 30.06
N LEU A 97 32.43 1.35 30.70
CA LEU A 97 31.86 2.67 30.38
C LEU A 97 32.44 3.20 29.05
N ALA A 98 31.59 3.76 28.19
CA ALA A 98 32.01 4.30 26.90
C ALA A 98 32.72 5.65 27.08
N VAL A 99 33.84 5.86 26.38
CA VAL A 99 34.47 7.18 26.31
C VAL A 99 33.55 8.12 25.55
N PHE A 100 33.16 9.24 26.16
CA PHE A 100 32.31 10.22 25.51
C PHE A 100 33.02 10.81 24.29
N SER A 101 32.35 10.72 23.14
CA SER A 101 32.70 11.41 21.91
C SER A 101 31.45 12.10 21.39
N ALA A 102 31.56 13.39 21.11
CA ALA A 102 30.44 14.19 20.62
C ALA A 102 29.90 13.65 19.28
N VAL A 103 30.79 13.11 18.42
CA VAL A 103 30.42 12.48 17.15
C VAL A 103 29.65 11.18 17.38
N ALA A 104 30.19 10.28 18.20
CA ALA A 104 29.54 8.99 18.49
C ALA A 104 28.22 9.16 19.23
N PHE A 105 28.13 10.15 20.12
CA PHE A 105 26.88 10.52 20.78
C PHE A 105 25.84 11.02 19.78
N GLY A 106 26.22 11.94 18.89
CA GLY A 106 25.34 12.46 17.84
C GLY A 106 24.84 11.35 16.92
N GLU A 107 25.72 10.47 16.46
CA GLU A 107 25.36 9.31 15.63
C GLU A 107 24.37 8.38 16.33
N LYS A 108 24.60 8.07 17.61
CA LYS A 108 23.71 7.20 18.39
C LYS A 108 22.34 7.84 18.61
N VAL A 109 22.29 9.14 18.90
CA VAL A 109 21.02 9.90 19.04
C VAL A 109 20.26 9.90 17.71
N CYS A 110 20.92 10.20 16.59
CA CYS A 110 20.29 10.21 15.28
C CYS A 110 19.73 8.83 14.89
N ALA A 111 20.46 7.75 15.19
CA ALA A 111 20.00 6.39 14.97
C ALA A 111 18.74 6.09 15.79
N LEU A 112 18.78 6.36 17.11
CA LEU A 112 17.63 6.13 17.99
C LEU A 112 16.41 6.98 17.63
N ALA A 113 16.62 8.25 17.27
CA ALA A 113 15.54 9.14 16.83
C ALA A 113 14.94 8.68 15.48
N SER A 114 15.74 8.14 14.56
CA SER A 114 15.26 7.51 13.34
C SER A 114 14.38 6.29 13.64
N ASP A 115 14.85 5.39 14.50
CA ASP A 115 14.11 4.18 14.86
C ASP A 115 12.83 4.50 15.64
N LEU A 116 12.89 5.47 16.55
CA LEU A 116 11.72 5.93 17.31
C LEU A 116 10.70 6.62 16.40
N ARG A 117 11.12 7.39 15.39
CA ARG A 117 10.20 7.98 14.40
C ARG A 117 9.47 6.90 13.61
N LYS A 118 10.18 5.90 13.08
CA LYS A 118 9.56 4.77 12.36
C LYS A 118 8.55 4.02 13.24
N CYS A 119 8.95 3.70 14.46
CA CYS A 119 8.07 3.04 15.42
C CYS A 119 6.85 3.90 15.79
N SER A 120 7.05 5.21 15.96
CA SER A 120 5.96 6.18 16.21
C SER A 120 4.97 6.19 15.06
N ASP A 121 5.44 6.29 13.81
CA ASP A 121 4.59 6.40 12.63
C ASP A 121 3.74 5.14 12.46
N ALA A 122 4.33 3.96 12.62
CA ALA A 122 3.64 2.68 12.58
C ALA A 122 2.60 2.51 13.69
N LEU A 123 2.96 2.93 14.92
CA LEU A 123 2.08 2.88 16.09
C LEU A 123 0.90 3.85 15.94
N LEU A 124 1.16 5.08 15.51
CA LEU A 124 0.12 6.06 15.20
C LEU A 124 -0.80 5.55 14.09
N SER A 125 -0.25 4.90 13.06
CA SER A 125 -1.01 4.37 11.92
C SER A 125 -1.89 3.17 12.28
N SER A 126 -1.44 2.35 13.24
CA SER A 126 -2.16 1.15 13.67
C SER A 126 -3.16 1.40 14.80
N LEU A 127 -2.90 2.39 15.66
CA LEU A 127 -3.71 2.72 16.84
C LEU A 127 -4.56 4.00 16.68
N PHE A 128 -4.59 4.60 15.48
CA PHE A 128 -5.28 5.85 15.24
C PHE A 128 -6.77 5.78 15.61
N GLY A 129 -7.25 6.74 16.42
CA GLY A 129 -8.67 6.98 16.65
C GLY A 129 -9.43 5.95 17.50
N THR A 130 -8.70 5.13 18.27
CA THR A 130 -9.28 3.97 18.98
C THR A 130 -8.69 3.78 20.38
N GLN A 131 -7.36 3.69 20.50
CA GLN A 131 -6.65 3.49 21.78
C GLN A 131 -5.85 4.73 22.20
N LEU A 132 -5.34 5.49 21.24
CA LEU A 132 -4.59 6.72 21.52
C LEU A 132 -5.55 7.90 21.68
N SER A 133 -5.39 8.66 22.76
CA SER A 133 -6.05 9.94 22.90
C SER A 133 -5.44 10.98 21.94
N ASP A 134 -6.19 12.03 21.61
CA ASP A 134 -5.65 13.16 20.83
C ASP A 134 -4.39 13.76 21.48
N ASN A 135 -4.32 13.71 22.82
CA ASN A 135 -3.16 14.14 23.59
C ASN A 135 -1.94 13.22 23.40
N ASP A 136 -2.14 11.90 23.30
CA ASP A 136 -1.05 10.96 23.05
C ASP A 136 -0.47 11.18 21.65
N ILE A 137 -1.35 11.33 20.66
CA ILE A 137 -0.96 11.63 19.26
C ILE A 137 -0.15 12.94 19.21
N GLU A 138 -0.66 13.99 19.85
CA GLU A 138 0.05 15.28 19.92
C GLU A 138 1.40 15.16 20.63
N ASN A 139 1.49 14.41 21.73
CA ASN A 139 2.75 14.23 22.46
C ASN A 139 3.78 13.42 21.66
N VAL A 140 3.37 12.38 20.92
CA VAL A 140 4.25 11.64 20.00
C VAL A 140 4.77 12.57 18.90
N ASN A 141 3.88 13.35 18.26
CA ASN A 141 4.27 14.31 17.23
C ASN A 141 5.23 15.39 17.76
N ARG A 142 4.97 15.90 18.98
CA ARG A 142 5.84 16.86 19.65
C ARG A 142 7.22 16.26 19.97
N LEU A 143 7.29 15.01 20.41
CA LEU A 143 8.57 14.34 20.65
C LEU A 143 9.38 14.22 19.36
N ASN A 144 8.76 13.75 18.27
CA ASN A 144 9.42 13.63 16.97
C ASN A 144 9.94 14.98 16.44
N LYS A 145 9.18 16.05 16.67
CA LYS A 145 9.58 17.42 16.31
C LYS A 145 10.75 17.92 17.17
N GLU A 146 10.71 17.71 18.48
CA GLU A 146 11.78 18.13 19.39
C GLU A 146 13.06 17.32 19.18
N LEU A 147 12.99 16.00 18.92
CA LEU A 147 14.14 15.19 18.53
C LEU A 147 14.78 15.70 17.24
N SER A 148 13.97 16.03 16.24
CA SER A 148 14.46 16.63 14.98
C SER A 148 15.10 18.00 15.19
N CYS A 149 14.62 18.77 16.18
CA CYS A 149 15.24 20.04 16.59
C CYS A 149 16.59 19.79 17.26
N PHE A 150 16.64 18.83 18.19
CA PHE A 150 17.85 18.44 18.90
C PHE A 150 18.95 17.95 17.95
N GLU A 151 18.62 17.09 16.98
CA GLU A 151 19.53 16.64 15.93
C GLU A 151 20.14 17.81 15.14
N LYS A 152 19.31 18.78 14.72
CA LYS A 152 19.78 19.97 14.00
C LYS A 152 20.70 20.84 14.85
N LEU A 153 20.41 20.97 16.15
CA LEU A 153 21.24 21.73 17.08
C LEU A 153 22.59 21.03 17.33
N LEU A 154 22.60 19.69 17.43
CA LEU A 154 23.82 18.90 17.53
C LEU A 154 24.73 19.11 16.30
N LEU A 155 24.16 19.10 15.09
CA LEU A 155 24.91 19.34 13.85
C LEU A 155 25.46 20.77 13.75
N LYS A 156 24.69 21.78 14.19
CA LYS A 156 25.07 23.21 14.13
C LYS A 156 26.12 23.60 15.15
N ALA A 157 26.25 22.89 16.27
CA ALA A 157 27.05 23.33 17.41
C ALA A 157 28.58 23.32 17.18
N SER A 158 29.09 22.94 15.99
CA SER A 158 30.54 22.81 15.68
C SER A 158 31.25 22.06 16.81
N MET A 159 31.03 20.75 16.83
CA MET A 159 31.35 19.83 17.93
C MET A 159 32.85 19.80 18.28
N THR A 160 33.35 20.77 19.05
CA THR A 160 34.51 20.52 19.90
C THR A 160 34.04 19.78 21.15
N SER A 161 34.73 18.71 21.53
CA SER A 161 34.41 17.91 22.73
C SER A 161 34.20 18.82 23.95
N SER A 162 34.96 19.92 24.07
CA SER A 162 34.89 20.85 25.21
C SER A 162 33.53 21.54 25.37
N ARG A 163 32.86 22.00 24.31
CA ARG A 163 31.57 22.71 24.43
C ARG A 163 30.45 21.77 24.85
N VAL A 164 30.49 20.54 24.38
CA VAL A 164 29.54 19.48 24.74
C VAL A 164 29.79 19.01 26.17
N HIS A 165 31.05 18.89 26.57
CA HIS A 165 31.42 18.63 27.95
C HIS A 165 30.95 19.74 28.90
N THR A 166 31.06 21.01 28.53
CA THR A 166 30.54 22.14 29.32
C THR A 166 29.01 22.17 29.34
N ALA A 167 28.35 21.98 28.19
CA ALA A 167 26.89 21.98 28.07
C ALA A 167 26.21 20.87 28.88
N PHE A 168 26.89 19.73 29.01
CA PHE A 168 26.37 18.55 29.67
C PHE A 168 26.95 18.30 31.07
N GLY A 169 27.73 19.24 31.60
CA GLY A 169 28.19 19.22 33.00
C GLY A 169 29.40 18.33 33.29
N PHE A 170 30.13 17.84 32.28
CA PHE A 170 31.33 17.01 32.44
C PHE A 170 32.58 17.78 32.92
N VAL A 171 32.54 19.11 32.98
CA VAL A 171 33.63 19.96 33.49
C VAL A 171 33.10 20.77 34.67
N SER A 172 33.65 20.53 35.87
CA SER A 172 33.45 21.45 36.99
C SER A 172 33.96 22.82 36.60
N VAL A 173 33.12 23.86 36.76
CA VAL A 173 33.42 25.28 36.57
C VAL A 173 34.40 25.74 37.67
N GLY A 174 35.61 25.17 37.65
CA GLY A 174 36.60 25.33 38.70
C GLY A 174 37.76 26.24 38.32
N ASN A 175 38.01 26.53 37.03
CA ASN A 175 39.21 27.29 36.63
C ASN A 175 39.15 27.88 35.21
N LEU A 176 38.05 28.52 34.80
CA LEU A 176 38.04 29.38 33.61
C LEU A 176 37.28 30.67 33.92
N VAL A 177 37.95 31.60 34.59
CA VAL A 177 37.56 33.01 34.65
C VAL A 177 38.13 33.68 33.39
N SER A 178 37.43 33.52 32.27
CA SER A 178 37.44 34.45 31.12
C SER A 178 36.69 33.83 29.93
N GLU A 179 35.87 34.66 29.27
CA GLU A 179 35.07 34.37 28.06
C GLU A 179 33.70 33.68 28.24
N VAL A 180 32.83 34.30 29.04
CA VAL A 180 31.38 34.08 28.92
C VAL A 180 30.84 35.01 27.82
N SER A 181 30.86 34.51 26.59
CA SER A 181 29.73 34.75 25.70
C SER A 181 28.97 33.43 25.63
N GLU A 182 27.97 33.30 26.51
CA GLU A 182 26.98 32.23 26.48
C GLU A 182 26.41 32.15 25.06
N SER A 183 26.91 31.20 24.27
CA SER A 183 26.40 31.00 22.94
C SER A 183 24.99 30.46 23.06
N SER A 184 23.98 31.27 22.67
CA SER A 184 22.53 30.96 22.64
C SER A 184 22.18 29.54 22.16
N ASN A 185 23.04 28.95 21.33
CA ASN A 185 22.91 27.60 20.82
C ASN A 185 23.04 26.51 21.91
N THR A 186 23.86 26.71 22.95
CA THR A 186 24.09 25.74 24.03
C THR A 186 22.88 25.62 24.95
N GLU A 187 22.31 26.76 25.35
CA GLU A 187 21.07 26.81 26.14
C GLU A 187 19.90 26.19 25.37
N SER A 188 19.80 26.51 24.07
CA SER A 188 18.79 25.93 23.19
C SER A 188 18.93 24.41 23.06
N LEU A 189 20.16 23.89 23.00
CA LEU A 189 20.46 22.45 22.95
C LEU A 189 20.05 21.74 24.24
N ILE A 190 20.41 22.32 25.40
CA ILE A 190 20.04 21.79 26.72
C ILE A 190 18.52 21.82 26.88
N ALA A 191 17.87 22.92 26.51
CA ALA A 191 16.42 23.07 26.60
C ALA A 191 15.69 22.05 25.72
N SER A 192 16.14 21.83 24.48
CA SER A 192 15.56 20.82 23.59
C SER A 192 15.75 19.41 24.15
N ARG A 193 16.92 19.08 24.70
CA ARG A 193 17.17 17.79 25.39
C ARG A 193 16.21 17.56 26.56
N VAL A 194 16.04 18.57 27.43
CA VAL A 194 15.15 18.48 28.59
C VAL A 194 13.70 18.27 28.15
N LYS A 195 13.26 18.97 27.10
CA LYS A 195 11.92 18.77 26.52
C LYS A 195 11.74 17.34 25.98
N CYS A 196 12.73 16.80 25.26
CA CYS A 196 12.69 15.41 24.80
C CYS A 196 12.53 14.44 25.99
N LEU A 197 13.31 14.62 27.06
CA LEU A 197 13.20 13.78 28.26
C LEU A 197 11.83 13.88 28.94
N GLN A 198 11.28 15.08 29.07
CA GLN A 198 9.94 15.29 29.62
C GLN A 198 8.86 14.60 28.77
N LEU A 199 8.93 14.72 27.45
CA LEU A 199 7.98 14.08 26.54
C LEU A 199 8.12 12.56 26.57
N ILE A 200 9.35 12.03 26.63
CA ILE A 200 9.58 10.58 26.78
C ILE A 200 8.97 10.07 28.09
N ASP A 201 9.16 10.77 29.20
CA ASP A 201 8.59 10.38 30.50
C ASP A 201 7.05 10.39 30.47
N ILE A 202 6.43 11.39 29.82
CA ILE A 202 4.98 11.42 29.59
C ILE A 202 4.55 10.20 28.77
N LEU A 203 5.22 9.90 27.66
CA LEU A 203 4.82 8.84 26.73
C LEU A 203 4.99 7.43 27.30
N ILE A 204 6.02 7.21 28.13
CA ILE A 204 6.23 5.93 28.85
C ILE A 204 5.04 5.63 29.77
N ASN A 205 4.43 6.65 30.34
CA ASN A 205 3.37 6.50 31.35
C ASN A 205 1.95 6.67 30.79
N SER A 206 1.78 7.31 29.63
CA SER A 206 0.46 7.61 29.04
C SER A 206 -0.02 6.55 28.04
N ILE A 207 0.87 6.02 27.21
CA ILE A 207 0.47 5.08 26.15
C ILE A 207 0.44 3.65 26.72
N VAL A 208 -0.77 3.12 26.89
CA VAL A 208 -1.00 1.71 27.20
C VAL A 208 -1.21 0.97 25.87
N LEU A 209 -0.30 0.07 25.56
CA LEU A 209 -0.38 -0.74 24.34
C LEU A 209 -1.25 -1.98 24.58
N PRO A 210 -1.96 -2.47 23.53
CA PRO A 210 -2.70 -3.71 23.64
C PRO A 210 -1.78 -4.86 24.07
N GLN A 211 -2.35 -5.91 24.67
CA GLN A 211 -1.61 -7.12 25.06
C GLN A 211 -2.33 -8.35 24.47
N PRO A 212 -2.20 -8.57 23.15
CA PRO A 212 -2.79 -9.70 22.47
C PRO A 212 -2.10 -10.99 22.93
N GLU A 213 -2.87 -12.04 23.15
CA GLU A 213 -2.37 -13.33 23.64
C GLU A 213 -1.58 -14.08 22.55
N ASP A 214 -1.99 -13.91 21.29
CA ASP A 214 -1.42 -14.58 20.13
C ASP A 214 -1.53 -13.72 18.85
N ARG A 215 -1.12 -14.31 17.72
CA ARG A 215 -1.21 -13.68 16.40
C ARG A 215 -2.65 -13.38 16.00
N ASP A 216 -3.58 -14.28 16.32
CA ASP A 216 -4.99 -14.11 15.96
C ASP A 216 -5.55 -12.85 16.65
N GLY A 217 -5.27 -12.66 17.95
CA GLY A 217 -5.67 -11.45 18.68
C GLY A 217 -5.12 -10.15 18.09
N LEU A 218 -3.93 -10.16 17.49
CA LEU A 218 -3.39 -9.01 16.75
C LEU A 218 -4.14 -8.74 15.44
N GLU A 219 -4.44 -9.79 14.69
CA GLU A 219 -5.18 -9.67 13.44
C GLU A 219 -6.61 -9.20 13.69
N GLU A 220 -7.28 -9.73 14.73
CA GLU A 220 -8.60 -9.26 15.17
C GLU A 220 -8.55 -7.77 15.57
N PHE A 221 -7.49 -7.37 16.28
CA PHE A 221 -7.27 -5.96 16.63
C PHE A 221 -7.15 -5.11 15.36
N CYS A 222 -6.28 -5.45 14.41
CA CYS A 222 -6.14 -4.72 13.15
C CYS A 222 -7.45 -4.61 12.38
N ILE A 223 -8.24 -5.70 12.31
CA ILE A 223 -9.55 -5.72 11.65
C ILE A 223 -10.53 -4.77 12.33
N ALA A 224 -10.67 -4.88 13.66
CA ALA A 224 -11.61 -4.06 14.42
C ALA A 224 -11.31 -2.56 14.35
N HIS A 225 -10.06 -2.20 14.07
CA HIS A 225 -9.56 -0.83 14.04
C HIS A 225 -9.44 -0.27 12.61
N SER A 226 -9.89 -1.02 11.60
CA SER A 226 -9.86 -0.63 10.20
C SER A 226 -11.19 -0.02 9.75
N ARG A 227 -11.13 1.07 8.97
CA ARG A 227 -12.33 1.75 8.47
C ARG A 227 -12.83 1.17 7.15
N ILE A 228 -11.88 0.82 6.29
CA ILE A 228 -12.12 0.22 4.98
C ILE A 228 -11.41 -1.11 4.96
N ILE A 229 -12.14 -2.18 4.73
CA ILE A 229 -11.57 -3.51 4.53
C ILE A 229 -11.78 -3.90 3.08
N ILE A 230 -10.74 -4.37 2.42
CA ILE A 230 -10.77 -4.91 1.07
C ILE A 230 -10.53 -6.42 1.16
N SER A 231 -11.37 -7.20 0.49
CA SER A 231 -11.20 -8.65 0.44
C SER A 231 -11.73 -9.24 -0.86
N THR A 232 -11.32 -10.47 -1.17
CA THR A 232 -12.11 -11.35 -2.03
C THR A 232 -13.29 -11.95 -1.25
N PRO A 233 -14.28 -12.56 -1.93
CA PRO A 233 -15.37 -13.22 -1.23
C PRO A 233 -14.87 -14.33 -0.29
N SER A 234 -13.90 -15.14 -0.75
CA SER A 234 -13.26 -16.18 0.06
C SER A 234 -12.61 -15.63 1.33
N SER A 235 -11.78 -14.59 1.21
CA SER A 235 -11.03 -14.01 2.32
C SER A 235 -11.92 -13.27 3.32
N SER A 236 -13.13 -12.85 2.92
CA SER A 236 -14.12 -12.27 3.84
C SER A 236 -14.57 -13.25 4.93
N SER A 237 -14.39 -14.57 4.73
CA SER A 237 -14.69 -15.58 5.75
C SER A 237 -13.91 -15.39 7.06
N ARG A 238 -12.74 -14.74 7.01
CA ARG A 238 -11.95 -14.36 8.20
C ARG A 238 -12.73 -13.45 9.15
N LEU A 239 -13.68 -12.68 8.62
CA LEU A 239 -14.52 -11.79 9.41
C LEU A 239 -15.65 -12.54 10.14
N LEU A 240 -16.03 -13.75 9.70
CA LEU A 240 -17.13 -14.52 10.30
C LEU A 240 -16.80 -15.05 11.70
N GLY A 241 -15.51 -15.21 12.02
CA GLY A 241 -15.05 -15.63 13.36
C GLY A 241 -15.19 -14.55 14.43
N LEU A 242 -15.38 -13.29 14.02
CA LEU A 242 -15.34 -12.13 14.90
C LEU A 242 -16.73 -11.83 15.47
N LYS A 243 -17.00 -12.30 16.70
CA LYS A 243 -18.32 -12.22 17.36
C LYS A 243 -18.93 -10.81 17.49
N SER A 244 -18.17 -9.76 17.24
CA SER A 244 -18.60 -8.35 17.39
C SER A 244 -18.35 -7.49 16.14
N TYR A 245 -17.90 -8.07 15.02
CA TYR A 245 -17.62 -7.28 13.83
C TYR A 245 -18.89 -7.10 12.99
N SER A 246 -19.39 -5.87 12.91
CA SER A 246 -20.53 -5.52 12.06
C SER A 246 -20.09 -4.77 10.81
N VAL A 247 -20.59 -5.19 9.65
CA VAL A 247 -20.38 -4.46 8.40
C VAL A 247 -21.54 -3.49 8.19
N ASP A 248 -21.29 -2.18 8.25
CA ASP A 248 -22.36 -1.22 7.94
C ASP A 248 -22.70 -1.19 6.44
N ILE A 249 -21.67 -1.19 5.59
CA ILE A 249 -21.81 -1.11 4.13
C ILE A 249 -20.91 -2.17 3.52
N LEU A 250 -21.52 -3.06 2.74
CA LEU A 250 -20.85 -3.98 1.84
C LEU A 250 -20.95 -3.42 0.42
N VAL A 251 -19.81 -3.15 -0.20
CA VAL A 251 -19.70 -2.86 -1.64
C VAL A 251 -19.10 -4.09 -2.29
N VAL A 252 -19.76 -4.61 -3.33
CA VAL A 252 -19.24 -5.71 -4.14
C VAL A 252 -18.98 -5.17 -5.52
N ASP A 253 -17.72 -5.08 -5.90
CA ASP A 253 -17.30 -4.68 -7.24
C ASP A 253 -17.27 -5.90 -8.16
N ASP A 254 -17.50 -5.67 -9.47
CA ASP A 254 -17.64 -6.73 -10.46
C ASP A 254 -18.55 -7.89 -10.01
N ALA A 255 -19.66 -7.56 -9.33
CA ALA A 255 -20.57 -8.52 -8.71
C ALA A 255 -21.16 -9.54 -9.71
N ALA A 256 -21.23 -9.18 -11.00
CA ALA A 256 -21.63 -10.09 -12.07
C ALA A 256 -20.64 -11.26 -12.28
N GLN A 257 -19.36 -11.08 -11.91
CA GLN A 257 -18.31 -12.11 -12.01
C GLN A 257 -18.27 -13.05 -10.79
N ILE A 258 -19.10 -12.81 -9.77
CA ILE A 258 -19.11 -13.59 -8.52
C ILE A 258 -20.36 -14.47 -8.48
N ARG A 259 -20.16 -15.79 -8.32
CA ARG A 259 -21.29 -16.73 -8.16
C ARG A 259 -22.06 -16.38 -6.90
N GLU A 260 -23.36 -16.58 -6.93
CA GLU A 260 -24.20 -16.33 -5.76
C GLU A 260 -23.72 -17.10 -4.51
N SER A 261 -23.30 -18.36 -4.68
CA SER A 261 -22.80 -19.19 -3.59
C SER A 261 -21.47 -18.70 -3.00
N ASP A 262 -20.71 -17.91 -3.75
CA ASP A 262 -19.43 -17.37 -3.29
C ASP A 262 -19.60 -16.03 -2.56
N LEU A 263 -20.80 -15.43 -2.52
CA LEU A 263 -21.08 -14.18 -1.78
C LEU A 263 -21.14 -14.38 -0.25
N ILE A 264 -20.11 -15.03 0.28
CA ILE A 264 -19.78 -15.17 1.70
C ILE A 264 -19.94 -13.87 2.49
N PRO A 265 -19.53 -12.66 2.02
CA PRO A 265 -19.64 -11.45 2.84
C PRO A 265 -21.08 -11.07 3.20
N LEU A 266 -22.11 -11.59 2.52
CA LEU A 266 -23.51 -11.40 2.92
C LEU A 266 -23.84 -12.09 4.26
N SER A 267 -23.08 -13.12 4.63
CA SER A 267 -23.23 -13.80 5.93
C SER A 267 -22.82 -12.92 7.12
N LEU A 268 -22.13 -11.80 6.87
CA LEU A 268 -21.80 -10.77 7.86
C LEU A 268 -22.98 -9.84 8.18
N THR A 269 -24.15 -10.09 7.58
CA THR A 269 -25.40 -9.32 7.78
C THR A 269 -25.22 -7.81 7.60
N PRO A 270 -24.66 -7.35 6.46
CA PRO A 270 -24.42 -5.92 6.26
C PRO A 270 -25.72 -5.12 6.27
N ARG A 271 -25.69 -3.89 6.84
CA ARG A 271 -26.88 -3.01 6.87
C ARG A 271 -27.27 -2.52 5.48
N HIS A 272 -26.27 -2.20 4.66
CA HIS A 272 -26.45 -1.78 3.28
C HIS A 272 -25.55 -2.58 2.36
N VAL A 273 -26.09 -2.98 1.20
CA VAL A 273 -25.36 -3.71 0.16
C VAL A 273 -25.43 -2.91 -1.14
N VAL A 274 -24.28 -2.68 -1.74
CA VAL A 274 -24.14 -2.07 -3.06
C VAL A 274 -23.46 -3.10 -3.96
N LEU A 275 -24.18 -3.57 -4.98
CA LEU A 275 -23.63 -4.46 -5.99
C LEU A 275 -23.34 -3.64 -7.25
N LEU A 276 -22.08 -3.56 -7.63
CA LEU A 276 -21.62 -2.93 -8.87
C LEU A 276 -21.20 -4.03 -9.82
N GLY A 277 -21.63 -3.98 -11.07
CA GLY A 277 -21.26 -5.00 -12.03
C GLY A 277 -21.99 -4.81 -13.35
N ASP A 278 -21.66 -5.71 -14.27
CA ASP A 278 -22.17 -5.68 -15.63
C ASP A 278 -22.48 -7.11 -16.09
N HIS A 279 -23.76 -7.41 -16.28
CA HIS A 279 -24.25 -8.73 -16.65
C HIS A 279 -23.97 -9.10 -18.12
N PHE A 280 -23.55 -8.13 -18.94
CA PHE A 280 -23.10 -8.37 -20.31
C PHE A 280 -21.59 -8.64 -20.41
N GLN A 281 -20.84 -8.46 -19.32
CA GLN A 281 -19.43 -8.82 -19.25
C GLN A 281 -19.22 -10.28 -18.84
N LEU A 282 -17.98 -10.64 -18.51
CA LEU A 282 -17.62 -12.00 -18.10
C LEU A 282 -18.51 -12.45 -16.94
N GLN A 283 -19.20 -13.56 -17.14
CA GLN A 283 -19.91 -14.26 -16.08
C GLN A 283 -18.94 -15.18 -15.32
N PRO A 284 -19.30 -15.65 -14.11
CA PRO A 284 -18.48 -16.60 -13.39
C PRO A 284 -18.29 -17.88 -14.21
N THR A 285 -17.27 -18.68 -13.90
CA THR A 285 -17.05 -19.95 -14.60
C THR A 285 -17.19 -21.13 -13.65
N VAL A 286 -17.69 -22.25 -14.17
CA VAL A 286 -17.80 -23.52 -13.46
C VAL A 286 -17.23 -24.63 -14.33
N LYS A 287 -16.48 -25.56 -13.73
CA LYS A 287 -15.85 -26.67 -14.49
C LYS A 287 -16.86 -27.75 -14.88
N SER A 288 -17.90 -27.95 -14.08
CA SER A 288 -18.89 -28.99 -14.28
C SER A 288 -20.02 -28.48 -15.16
N GLU A 289 -20.27 -29.18 -16.26
CA GLU A 289 -21.39 -28.91 -17.17
C GLU A 289 -22.73 -29.01 -16.43
N VAL A 290 -22.90 -30.06 -15.62
CA VAL A 290 -24.11 -30.29 -14.84
C VAL A 290 -24.40 -29.11 -13.90
N CYS A 291 -23.37 -28.53 -13.29
CA CYS A 291 -23.54 -27.34 -12.45
C CYS A 291 -23.93 -26.11 -13.29
N ARG A 292 -23.38 -25.97 -14.50
CA ARG A 292 -23.75 -24.88 -15.42
C ARG A 292 -25.20 -24.97 -15.83
N GLU A 293 -25.65 -26.15 -16.27
CA GLU A 293 -27.03 -26.42 -16.66
C GLU A 293 -28.01 -26.22 -15.49
N ALA A 294 -27.59 -26.52 -14.27
CA ALA A 294 -28.37 -26.28 -13.05
C ALA A 294 -28.41 -24.81 -12.60
N GLY A 295 -27.75 -23.89 -13.32
CA GLY A 295 -27.73 -22.46 -13.00
C GLY A 295 -26.75 -22.06 -11.89
N TYR A 296 -25.84 -22.95 -11.47
CA TYR A 296 -24.83 -22.66 -10.44
C TYR A 296 -23.85 -21.54 -10.82
N VAL A 297 -23.80 -21.18 -12.10
CA VAL A 297 -22.98 -20.09 -12.63
C VAL A 297 -23.60 -18.70 -12.40
N CYS A 298 -24.90 -18.63 -12.09
CA CYS A 298 -25.61 -17.37 -11.96
C CYS A 298 -25.10 -16.53 -10.78
N SER A 299 -24.88 -15.24 -11.03
CA SER A 299 -24.54 -14.28 -9.98
C SER A 299 -25.80 -13.77 -9.30
N LEU A 300 -25.70 -13.40 -8.02
CA LEU A 300 -26.80 -12.73 -7.32
C LEU A 300 -27.17 -11.41 -8.02
N PHE A 301 -26.18 -10.71 -8.59
CA PHE A 301 -26.36 -9.48 -9.34
C PHE A 301 -27.31 -9.69 -10.53
N GLU A 302 -27.01 -10.67 -11.39
CA GLU A 302 -27.85 -11.01 -12.55
C GLU A 302 -29.26 -11.43 -12.11
N ARG A 303 -29.37 -12.27 -11.08
CA ARG A 303 -30.67 -12.70 -10.56
C ARG A 303 -31.52 -11.53 -10.06
N LEU A 304 -30.91 -10.59 -9.33
CA LEU A 304 -31.61 -9.40 -8.82
C LEU A 304 -31.98 -8.43 -9.95
N LEU A 305 -31.13 -8.28 -10.97
CA LEU A 305 -31.45 -7.47 -12.15
C LEU A 305 -32.74 -7.96 -12.86
N LEU A 306 -32.93 -9.28 -12.92
CA LEU A 306 -34.13 -9.88 -13.52
C LEU A 306 -35.39 -9.73 -12.64
N MET A 307 -35.22 -9.57 -11.33
CA MET A 307 -36.32 -9.51 -10.36
C MET A 307 -36.77 -8.09 -10.01
N SER A 308 -35.87 -7.11 -10.08
CA SER A 308 -36.10 -5.73 -9.64
C SER A 308 -36.27 -4.79 -10.83
N SER A 309 -37.24 -3.87 -10.74
CA SER A 309 -37.39 -2.75 -11.68
C SER A 309 -36.58 -1.51 -11.28
N GLU A 310 -35.93 -1.51 -10.11
CA GLU A 310 -35.25 -0.34 -9.53
C GLU A 310 -33.72 -0.37 -9.73
N ASN A 311 -33.26 -0.86 -10.88
CA ASN A 311 -31.82 -0.92 -11.20
C ASN A 311 -31.35 0.42 -11.76
N LYS A 312 -30.18 0.89 -11.34
CA LYS A 312 -29.56 2.12 -11.85
C LYS A 312 -28.40 1.76 -12.78
N MET A 313 -28.51 2.19 -14.03
CA MET A 313 -27.47 2.04 -15.04
C MET A 313 -26.63 3.32 -15.14
N LEU A 314 -25.31 3.18 -15.19
CA LEU A 314 -24.42 4.28 -15.56
C LEU A 314 -24.40 4.40 -17.08
N THR A 315 -24.73 5.58 -17.61
CA THR A 315 -24.96 5.79 -19.06
C THR A 315 -23.85 6.55 -19.77
N LYS A 316 -22.70 6.77 -19.12
CA LYS A 316 -21.55 7.46 -19.73
C LYS A 316 -20.30 6.60 -19.71
N GLN A 317 -19.69 6.41 -20.86
CA GLN A 317 -18.41 5.71 -21.01
C GLN A 317 -17.28 6.71 -21.24
N TYR A 318 -16.12 6.44 -20.63
CA TYR A 318 -14.97 7.33 -20.62
C TYR A 318 -13.69 6.68 -21.18
N LEU A 319 -13.77 5.42 -21.66
CA LEU A 319 -12.60 4.60 -21.98
C LEU A 319 -12.36 4.46 -23.48
N MET A 320 -13.41 4.09 -24.22
CA MET A 320 -13.30 3.72 -25.62
C MET A 320 -13.40 4.94 -26.54
N ASN A 321 -12.72 4.87 -27.68
CA ASN A 321 -12.97 5.78 -28.79
C ASN A 321 -14.42 5.56 -29.31
N PRO A 322 -15.14 6.62 -29.74
CA PRO A 322 -16.50 6.50 -30.29
C PRO A 322 -16.67 5.47 -31.41
N GLU A 323 -15.66 5.27 -32.26
CA GLU A 323 -15.70 4.23 -33.32
C GLU A 323 -15.74 2.81 -32.76
N ILE A 324 -15.08 2.58 -31.61
CA ILE A 324 -15.05 1.29 -30.92
C ILE A 324 -16.32 1.11 -30.08
N SER A 325 -16.69 2.13 -29.30
CA SER A 325 -17.85 2.05 -28.39
C SER A 325 -19.16 1.88 -29.14
N LYS A 326 -19.29 2.45 -30.35
CA LYS A 326 -20.53 2.40 -31.13
C LYS A 326 -21.14 1.00 -31.22
N PHE A 327 -20.36 0.01 -31.63
CA PHE A 327 -20.85 -1.37 -31.74
C PHE A 327 -21.27 -1.94 -30.37
N VAL A 328 -20.45 -1.70 -29.34
CA VAL A 328 -20.70 -2.18 -27.98
C VAL A 328 -21.98 -1.59 -27.41
N CYS A 329 -22.16 -0.26 -27.51
CA CYS A 329 -23.33 0.47 -27.05
C CYS A 329 -24.61 0.04 -27.78
N ASP A 330 -24.57 -0.03 -29.11
CA ASP A 330 -25.74 -0.38 -29.93
C ASP A 330 -26.15 -1.86 -29.69
N HIS A 331 -25.19 -2.78 -29.59
CA HIS A 331 -25.47 -4.21 -29.51
C HIS A 331 -25.84 -4.72 -28.11
N PHE A 332 -25.13 -4.27 -27.07
CA PHE A 332 -25.34 -4.77 -25.70
C PHE A 332 -26.21 -3.85 -24.84
N TYR A 333 -26.23 -2.55 -25.14
CA TYR A 333 -26.85 -1.54 -24.28
C TYR A 333 -27.97 -0.75 -24.96
N ASN A 334 -28.48 -1.22 -26.11
CA ASN A 334 -29.56 -0.58 -26.87
C ASN A 334 -29.33 0.92 -27.15
N GLY A 335 -28.06 1.32 -27.30
CA GLY A 335 -27.68 2.72 -27.54
C GLY A 335 -27.87 3.66 -26.33
N THR A 336 -28.07 3.13 -25.11
CA THR A 336 -28.30 3.93 -23.89
C THR A 336 -27.01 4.48 -23.25
N VAL A 337 -25.85 3.94 -23.62
CA VAL A 337 -24.54 4.39 -23.15
C VAL A 337 -23.95 5.39 -24.14
N GLU A 338 -23.62 6.58 -23.65
CA GLU A 338 -23.08 7.69 -24.42
C GLU A 338 -21.59 7.88 -24.17
N ASP A 339 -20.87 8.32 -25.20
CA ASP A 339 -19.47 8.70 -25.09
C ASP A 339 -19.32 10.04 -24.35
N ALA A 340 -18.49 10.07 -23.31
CA ALA A 340 -18.23 11.31 -22.58
C ALA A 340 -17.34 12.30 -23.35
N TRP A 341 -16.61 11.83 -24.36
CA TRP A 341 -15.72 12.62 -25.19
C TRP A 341 -15.93 12.32 -26.67
N THR A 342 -15.91 13.37 -27.49
CA THR A 342 -16.10 13.30 -28.95
C THR A 342 -14.79 13.51 -29.73
N SER A 343 -13.64 13.54 -29.05
CA SER A 343 -12.38 13.94 -29.68
C SER A 343 -11.89 12.90 -30.68
N GLU A 344 -11.56 13.35 -31.89
CA GLU A 344 -10.76 12.61 -32.87
C GLU A 344 -9.44 12.18 -32.21
N SER A 345 -9.11 10.89 -32.31
CA SER A 345 -7.84 10.39 -31.79
C SER A 345 -6.66 10.99 -32.56
N ASP A 346 -5.65 11.48 -31.83
CA ASP A 346 -4.36 11.95 -32.36
C ASP A 346 -3.50 10.85 -33.05
N TYR A 347 -4.01 9.62 -33.15
CA TYR A 347 -3.27 8.48 -33.69
C TYR A 347 -3.44 8.38 -35.21
N ASN A 348 -2.32 8.07 -35.86
CA ASN A 348 -2.09 7.97 -37.31
C ASN A 348 -3.37 7.79 -38.15
N LYS A 349 -3.75 8.80 -38.96
CA LYS A 349 -4.94 8.79 -39.85
C LYS A 349 -4.97 7.63 -40.86
N GLU A 350 -3.90 6.86 -40.96
CA GLU A 350 -3.74 5.71 -41.85
C GLU A 350 -4.33 4.40 -41.28
N VAL A 351 -4.56 4.31 -39.97
CA VAL A 351 -5.18 3.13 -39.33
C VAL A 351 -6.49 3.57 -38.67
N PRO A 352 -7.64 2.94 -38.99
CA PRO A 352 -8.90 3.26 -38.33
C PRO A 352 -8.84 2.86 -36.84
N ALA A 353 -9.59 3.56 -35.99
CA ALA A 353 -9.62 3.22 -34.56
C ALA A 353 -10.31 1.87 -34.30
N TYR A 354 -11.22 1.47 -35.21
CA TYR A 354 -11.88 0.17 -35.20
C TYR A 354 -11.85 -0.47 -36.60
N GLY A 355 -11.55 -1.77 -36.66
CA GLY A 355 -11.51 -2.50 -37.93
C GLY A 355 -11.61 -4.02 -37.75
N PHE A 356 -12.18 -4.67 -38.75
CA PHE A 356 -12.27 -6.13 -38.84
C PHE A 356 -11.44 -6.61 -40.04
N CYS A 357 -10.44 -7.45 -39.79
CA CYS A 357 -9.63 -8.06 -40.83
C CYS A 357 -10.19 -9.46 -41.14
N ASP A 358 -10.90 -9.59 -42.26
CA ASP A 358 -11.41 -10.87 -42.72
C ASP A 358 -10.28 -11.72 -43.32
N ILE A 359 -9.91 -12.81 -42.63
CA ILE A 359 -8.81 -13.70 -43.02
C ILE A 359 -9.40 -14.93 -43.71
N MET A 360 -9.47 -14.87 -45.04
CA MET A 360 -10.11 -15.91 -45.88
C MET A 360 -9.33 -17.24 -45.98
N ALA A 361 -8.13 -17.34 -45.39
CA ALA A 361 -7.17 -18.44 -45.64
C ALA A 361 -7.33 -19.68 -44.74
N VAL A 362 -8.44 -19.82 -44.00
CA VAL A 362 -8.59 -20.84 -42.94
C VAL A 362 -8.77 -22.27 -43.48
N GLU A 363 -9.22 -22.46 -44.73
CA GLU A 363 -9.53 -23.81 -45.25
C GLU A 363 -8.32 -24.57 -45.83
N GLU A 364 -7.33 -23.91 -46.43
CA GLU A 364 -6.21 -24.60 -47.12
C GLU A 364 -5.08 -25.08 -46.19
N VAL A 365 -4.91 -24.45 -45.02
CA VAL A 365 -3.71 -24.62 -44.15
C VAL A 365 -3.85 -25.74 -43.11
N ARG A 366 -5.07 -26.23 -42.84
CA ARG A 366 -5.32 -27.35 -41.89
C ARG A 366 -4.61 -28.66 -42.26
N SER A 367 -4.09 -28.76 -43.48
CA SER A 367 -3.43 -29.95 -44.03
C SER A 367 -1.95 -30.12 -43.66
N LYS A 368 -1.29 -29.11 -43.05
CA LYS A 368 0.18 -29.13 -42.78
C LYS A 368 0.62 -28.86 -41.33
N GLY A 369 -0.31 -28.89 -40.38
CA GLY A 369 -0.03 -28.65 -38.95
C GLY A 369 -0.67 -27.36 -38.42
N ASN A 370 -0.38 -27.01 -37.16
CA ASN A 370 -0.93 -25.83 -36.47
C ASN A 370 -0.26 -24.52 -36.93
N VAL A 371 -0.38 -24.17 -38.21
CA VAL A 371 0.01 -22.84 -38.71
C VAL A 371 -1.22 -21.93 -38.61
N PHE A 372 -1.18 -20.99 -37.66
CA PHE A 372 -2.26 -20.02 -37.45
C PHE A 372 -2.02 -18.83 -38.36
N VAL A 373 -2.72 -18.77 -39.50
CA VAL A 373 -2.61 -17.65 -40.45
C VAL A 373 -2.96 -16.31 -39.79
N GLU A 374 -3.78 -16.32 -38.74
CA GLU A 374 -4.06 -15.15 -37.91
C GLU A 374 -2.78 -14.56 -37.27
N ASN A 375 -1.78 -15.38 -36.95
CA ASN A 375 -0.53 -14.89 -36.36
C ASN A 375 0.26 -14.02 -37.34
N ASP A 376 0.34 -14.42 -38.62
CA ASP A 376 1.02 -13.64 -39.66
C ASP A 376 0.33 -12.28 -39.87
N ALA A 377 -1.00 -12.26 -39.84
CA ALA A 377 -1.78 -11.02 -39.91
C ALA A 377 -1.51 -10.11 -38.70
N ILE A 378 -1.44 -10.66 -37.49
CA ILE A 378 -1.10 -9.91 -36.27
C ILE A 378 0.31 -9.31 -36.39
N ILE A 379 1.31 -10.10 -36.81
CA ILE A 379 2.69 -9.61 -36.98
C ILE A 379 2.76 -8.52 -38.06
N PHE A 380 2.02 -8.67 -39.16
CA PHE A 380 1.93 -7.65 -40.21
C PHE A 380 1.35 -6.33 -39.66
N LEU A 381 0.25 -6.40 -38.91
CA LEU A 381 -0.38 -5.23 -38.29
C LEU A 381 0.55 -4.54 -37.30
N LEU A 382 1.26 -5.31 -36.46
CA LEU A 382 2.25 -4.76 -35.52
C LEU A 382 3.39 -4.04 -36.24
N HIS A 383 3.92 -4.62 -37.32
CA HIS A 383 4.93 -3.96 -38.15
C HIS A 383 4.41 -2.68 -38.79
N PHE A 384 3.16 -2.68 -39.26
CA PHE A 384 2.53 -1.50 -39.84
C PHE A 384 2.39 -0.37 -38.80
N LEU A 385 1.88 -0.70 -37.61
CA LEU A 385 1.76 0.24 -36.48
C LEU A 385 3.13 0.82 -36.07
N CYS A 386 4.17 -0.01 -36.01
CA CYS A 386 5.52 0.45 -35.69
C CYS A 386 6.13 1.37 -36.77
N LYS A 387 5.87 1.11 -38.06
CA LYS A 387 6.35 1.96 -39.16
C LYS A 387 5.75 3.36 -39.11
N GLY A 388 4.46 3.48 -38.79
CA GLY A 388 3.76 4.76 -38.68
C GLY A 388 4.24 5.65 -37.52
N LEU A 389 5.01 5.10 -36.58
CA LEU A 389 5.45 5.79 -35.36
C LEU A 389 6.92 6.26 -35.39
N ARG A 390 7.66 6.04 -36.49
CA ARG A 390 9.09 6.41 -36.60
C ARG A 390 9.39 7.90 -36.40
N ASN A 391 8.37 8.76 -36.41
CA ASN A 391 8.51 10.22 -36.28
C ASN A 391 7.96 10.77 -34.94
N ILE A 392 7.59 9.93 -33.97
CA ILE A 392 6.98 10.35 -32.70
C ILE A 392 7.75 9.75 -31.52
N ASP A 393 8.17 10.59 -30.57
CA ASP A 393 8.85 10.19 -29.33
C ASP A 393 7.87 9.64 -28.27
N ARG A 394 7.00 8.69 -28.68
CA ARG A 394 5.99 8.07 -27.81
C ARG A 394 6.12 6.54 -27.86
N LYS A 395 6.08 5.92 -26.69
CA LYS A 395 6.05 4.45 -26.54
C LYS A 395 4.67 3.90 -26.93
N LEU A 396 4.63 3.02 -27.92
CA LEU A 396 3.41 2.28 -28.26
C LEU A 396 3.13 1.21 -27.21
N ARG A 397 1.88 1.14 -26.74
CA ARG A 397 1.38 0.06 -25.87
C ARG A 397 0.39 -0.76 -26.68
N VAL A 398 0.71 -2.02 -26.94
CA VAL A 398 -0.17 -2.95 -27.67
C VAL A 398 -0.49 -4.14 -26.79
N CYS A 399 -1.75 -4.55 -26.79
CA CYS A 399 -2.22 -5.78 -26.18
C CYS A 399 -2.85 -6.65 -27.26
N VAL A 400 -2.47 -7.94 -27.31
CA VAL A 400 -3.08 -8.93 -28.18
C VAL A 400 -3.85 -9.91 -27.30
N VAL A 401 -5.16 -10.05 -27.56
CA VAL A 401 -6.06 -10.93 -26.80
C VAL A 401 -6.45 -12.11 -27.69
N CYS A 402 -6.40 -13.33 -27.14
CA CYS A 402 -6.78 -14.55 -27.85
C CYS A 402 -7.71 -15.40 -27.00
N LEU A 403 -8.65 -16.11 -27.65
CA LEU A 403 -9.64 -16.94 -26.97
C LEU A 403 -9.10 -18.28 -26.44
N CYS A 404 -7.89 -18.69 -26.81
CA CYS A 404 -7.29 -19.93 -26.30
C CYS A 404 -5.79 -19.81 -26.02
N ASN A 405 -5.32 -20.50 -24.98
CA ASN A 405 -3.94 -20.43 -24.51
C ASN A 405 -2.94 -20.90 -25.57
N ASN A 406 -3.26 -21.94 -26.35
CA ASN A 406 -2.40 -22.43 -27.41
C ASN A 406 -2.08 -21.35 -28.47
N ARG A 407 -3.03 -20.43 -28.74
CA ARG A 407 -2.80 -19.29 -29.65
C ARG A 407 -1.93 -18.23 -29.00
N VAL A 408 -2.12 -17.95 -27.71
CA VAL A 408 -1.28 -17.02 -26.93
C VAL A 408 0.17 -17.47 -26.96
N ASP A 409 0.43 -18.76 -26.70
CA ASP A 409 1.78 -19.31 -26.67
C ASP A 409 2.44 -19.27 -28.06
N ALA A 410 1.69 -19.57 -29.12
CA ALA A 410 2.18 -19.48 -30.49
C ALA A 410 2.62 -18.05 -30.85
N ILE A 411 1.81 -17.04 -30.51
CA ILE A 411 2.15 -15.63 -30.76
C ILE A 411 3.35 -15.20 -29.92
N LYS A 412 3.40 -15.56 -28.63
CA LYS A 412 4.53 -15.24 -27.75
C LYS A 412 5.85 -15.79 -28.29
N ASN A 413 5.85 -17.02 -28.80
CA ASN A 413 7.04 -17.62 -29.39
C ASN A 413 7.50 -16.86 -30.64
N ILE A 414 6.58 -16.57 -31.57
CA ILE A 414 6.88 -15.81 -32.78
C ILE A 414 7.43 -14.42 -32.45
N MET A 415 6.80 -13.70 -31.51
CA MET A 415 7.28 -12.38 -31.09
C MET A 415 8.65 -12.46 -30.42
N SER A 416 8.89 -13.47 -29.57
CA SER A 416 10.20 -13.66 -28.92
C SER A 416 11.33 -13.90 -29.94
N ASP A 417 11.05 -14.66 -31.00
CA ASP A 417 12.02 -14.95 -32.07
C ASP A 417 12.26 -13.76 -33.01
N GLU A 418 11.26 -12.90 -33.22
CA GLU A 418 11.38 -11.65 -33.98
C GLU A 418 12.14 -10.56 -33.19
N TYR A 419 11.84 -10.37 -31.89
CA TYR A 419 12.51 -9.36 -31.07
C TYR A 419 13.98 -9.71 -30.78
N ARG A 420 14.33 -11.00 -30.62
CA ARG A 420 15.75 -11.43 -30.55
C ARG A 420 16.55 -11.11 -31.82
N ARG A 421 15.89 -11.01 -32.97
CA ARG A 421 16.53 -10.65 -34.25
C ARG A 421 16.73 -9.13 -34.40
N HIS A 422 16.10 -8.31 -33.57
CA HIS A 422 16.21 -6.85 -33.58
C HIS A 422 17.19 -6.28 -32.53
N GLU A 423 17.74 -7.11 -31.64
CA GLU A 423 18.79 -6.74 -30.67
C GLU A 423 20.23 -7.02 -31.16
N ASN A 424 20.42 -7.40 -32.43
CA ASN A 424 21.74 -7.59 -33.07
C ASN A 424 21.99 -6.60 -34.22
#